data_AF-A0A0L8FKZ6-F1
#
_entry.id   AF-A0A0L8FKZ6-F1
#
_cell.length_a   1.000
_cell.length_b   1.000
_cell.length_c   1.000
_cell.angle_alpha   90.00
_cell.angle_beta   90.00
_cell.angle_gamma   90.00
#
_symmetry.space_group_name_H-M   'P 1'
#
loop_
_entity.id
_entity.type
_entity.pdbx_description
1 polymer ?
#
loop_
_entity_poly.entity_id
_entity_poly.type
_entity_poly.pdbx_seq_one_letter_code
_entity_poly.pdbx_strand_id
1 'polypeptide(L)'
;MLAAEIKSLFQEIWHEPVNFIGFCSSTLFEEPLKIPSNHMTRFHRTAKCMRLDIGNFLKQLLPSFCNFLAISADGVVGTNSEANKSFEIENKKSLSFLLIPKLENLQIHSFTIDIHTYTTQKDDILGPGTNHIPEDVKAILYFCNEPLCPPDIGYTLMQYFPESVLVGGFVDNLICPQKCLNDSGGQSDPSLLCIAFSGARLRVASVLIEEHINSKEEVEANMRKLKNCKLPEEQSFAFMFTCIGRGFHHYGVSNVESAVFRQFFPKTPLVGFFGTGEVGFTHLPSEGKVCENGKVDNNRTLPKLYHTYTTIICLLSVV
;
A
#
# COMPACT_ATOMS: atom_id res chain seq x y z
N MET A 1 -4.80 -23.69 11.44
CA MET A 1 -3.35 -23.54 11.26
C MET A 1 -3.03 -22.08 10.97
N LEU A 2 -3.45 -21.53 9.81
CA LEU A 2 -3.21 -20.13 9.43
C LEU A 2 -3.59 -19.07 10.50
N ALA A 3 -4.78 -19.15 11.10
CA ALA A 3 -5.17 -18.20 12.17
C ALA A 3 -4.24 -18.25 13.40
N ALA A 4 -3.64 -19.40 13.71
CA ALA A 4 -2.69 -19.53 14.81
C ALA A 4 -1.32 -18.96 14.42
N GLU A 5 -0.88 -19.17 13.17
CA GLU A 5 0.34 -18.58 12.62
C GLU A 5 0.27 -17.05 12.63
N ILE A 6 -0.83 -16.48 12.14
CA ILE A 6 -1.07 -15.02 12.19
C ILE A 6 -1.04 -14.53 13.64
N LYS A 7 -1.72 -15.21 14.58
CA LYS A 7 -1.65 -14.84 16.00
C LYS A 7 -0.24 -14.85 16.56
N SER A 8 0.59 -15.83 16.19
CA SER A 8 1.98 -15.93 16.62
C SER A 8 2.79 -14.71 16.17
N LEU A 9 2.60 -14.25 14.94
CA LEU A 9 3.28 -13.03 14.43
C LEU A 9 2.95 -11.79 15.27
N PHE A 10 1.72 -11.70 15.79
CA PHE A 10 1.32 -10.57 16.64
C PHE A 10 1.81 -10.68 18.10
N GLN A 11 2.18 -11.87 18.55
CA GLN A 11 2.76 -12.07 19.89
C GLN A 11 4.22 -11.61 19.97
N GLU A 12 4.91 -11.51 18.83
CA GLU A 12 6.31 -11.09 18.73
C GLU A 12 6.47 -9.55 18.63
N ILE A 13 5.38 -8.79 18.65
CA ILE A 13 5.40 -7.33 18.52
C ILE A 13 5.89 -6.70 19.83
N TRP A 14 6.98 -5.91 19.76
CA TRP A 14 7.55 -5.23 20.94
C TRP A 14 7.04 -3.80 21.15
N HIS A 15 6.48 -3.17 20.12
CA HIS A 15 5.96 -1.81 20.16
C HIS A 15 4.50 -1.78 19.70
N GLU A 16 3.63 -1.10 20.43
CA GLU A 16 2.23 -0.98 20.02
C GLU A 16 2.11 -0.19 18.71
N PRO A 17 1.51 -0.78 17.66
CA PRO A 17 1.34 -0.10 16.39
C PRO A 17 0.22 0.94 16.48
N VAL A 18 0.44 2.09 15.86
CA VAL A 18 -0.61 3.11 15.67
C VAL A 18 -1.21 3.04 14.28
N ASN A 19 -0.50 2.47 13.30
CA ASN A 19 -1.02 2.19 11.97
C ASN A 19 -0.72 0.74 11.57
N PHE A 20 -1.72 0.09 10.98
CA PHE A 20 -1.62 -1.19 10.29
C PHE A 20 -1.87 -0.93 8.80
N ILE A 21 -0.94 -1.35 7.95
CA ILE A 21 -1.10 -1.31 6.49
C ILE A 21 -0.95 -2.73 5.95
N GLY A 22 -2.02 -3.33 5.44
CA GLY A 22 -2.07 -4.74 5.07
C GLY A 22 -2.46 -5.02 3.61
N PHE A 23 -1.84 -6.05 3.05
CA PHE A 23 -2.09 -6.59 1.73
C PHE A 23 -2.44 -8.07 1.87
N CYS A 24 -3.64 -8.43 1.45
CA CYS A 24 -4.16 -9.79 1.53
C CYS A 24 -4.39 -10.32 0.11
N SER A 25 -4.11 -11.59 -0.14
CA SER A 25 -4.57 -12.19 -1.40
C SER A 25 -6.09 -12.33 -1.39
N SER A 26 -6.74 -12.16 -2.54
CA SER A 26 -8.19 -12.33 -2.65
C SER A 26 -8.63 -13.75 -2.31
N THR A 27 -7.80 -14.74 -2.63
CA THR A 27 -7.95 -16.14 -2.17
C THR A 27 -7.98 -16.32 -0.65
N LEU A 28 -7.32 -15.44 0.11
CA LEU A 28 -7.39 -15.45 1.58
C LEU A 28 -8.57 -14.62 2.07
N PHE A 29 -8.91 -13.53 1.38
CA PHE A 29 -10.03 -12.65 1.72
C PHE A 29 -11.39 -13.35 1.62
N GLU A 30 -11.61 -14.13 0.57
CA GLU A 30 -12.88 -14.84 0.31
C GLU A 30 -13.13 -16.02 1.28
N GLU A 31 -12.09 -16.52 1.94
CA GLU A 31 -12.22 -17.68 2.82
C GLU A 31 -12.25 -17.31 4.31
N PRO A 32 -13.31 -17.67 5.05
CA PRO A 32 -13.37 -17.39 6.47
C PRO A 32 -12.35 -18.22 7.26
N LEU A 33 -11.63 -17.55 8.15
CA LEU A 33 -10.70 -18.16 9.08
C LEU A 33 -11.43 -18.91 10.19
N LYS A 34 -11.01 -20.16 10.41
CA LYS A 34 -11.47 -21.02 11.50
C LYS A 34 -10.67 -20.73 12.77
N ILE A 35 -11.35 -20.23 13.80
CA ILE A 35 -10.74 -19.85 15.08
C ILE A 35 -11.22 -20.81 16.18
N PRO A 36 -10.31 -21.44 16.94
CA PRO A 36 -10.67 -22.22 18.12
C PRO A 36 -11.29 -21.32 19.21
N SER A 37 -12.41 -21.75 19.80
CA SER A 37 -13.04 -21.07 20.94
C SER A 37 -12.25 -21.32 22.23
N ASN A 38 -11.90 -20.25 22.96
CA ASN A 38 -11.19 -20.34 24.25
C ASN A 38 -12.10 -20.66 25.46
N HIS A 39 -13.44 -20.64 25.32
CA HIS A 39 -14.34 -20.94 26.43
C HIS A 39 -14.50 -22.46 26.65
N MET A 40 -13.57 -23.04 27.41
CA MET A 40 -13.74 -24.34 28.05
C MET A 40 -14.31 -24.17 29.45
N THR A 41 -15.63 -24.17 29.57
CA THR A 41 -16.30 -24.54 30.83
C THR A 41 -17.17 -25.75 30.56
N ARG A 42 -16.69 -26.90 31.04
CA ARG A 42 -17.37 -28.17 31.29
C ARG A 42 -18.40 -28.60 30.24
N PHE A 43 -18.04 -29.66 29.51
CA PHE A 43 -18.85 -30.69 28.84
C PHE A 43 -18.39 -30.92 27.39
N HIS A 44 -18.10 -32.19 27.08
CA HIS A 44 -17.76 -32.71 25.76
C HIS A 44 -18.94 -32.54 24.77
N ARG A 45 -19.13 -31.32 24.28
CA ARG A 45 -19.90 -31.04 23.07
C ARG A 45 -18.99 -30.32 22.09
N THR A 46 -18.95 -30.85 20.87
CA THR A 46 -18.24 -30.41 19.67
C THR A 46 -17.76 -28.95 19.76
N ALA A 47 -16.45 -28.73 19.79
CA ALA A 47 -15.86 -27.41 19.92
C ALA A 47 -16.48 -26.44 18.90
N LYS A 48 -17.20 -25.42 19.38
CA LYS A 48 -17.75 -24.37 18.50
C LYS A 48 -16.58 -23.59 17.91
N CYS A 49 -16.31 -23.80 16.63
CA CYS A 49 -15.31 -23.03 15.88
C CYS A 49 -15.99 -21.76 15.36
N MET A 50 -15.44 -20.60 15.73
CA MET A 50 -15.89 -19.33 15.19
C MET A 50 -15.27 -19.12 13.80
N ARG A 51 -16.05 -18.56 12.88
CA ARG A 51 -15.60 -18.19 11.53
C ARG A 51 -15.58 -16.67 11.45
N LEU A 52 -14.42 -16.09 11.16
CA LEU A 52 -14.26 -14.66 10.90
C LEU A 52 -13.62 -14.46 9.54
N ASP A 53 -14.02 -13.44 8.80
CA ASP A 53 -13.21 -12.93 7.69
C ASP A 53 -11.86 -12.40 8.19
N ILE A 54 -10.88 -12.33 7.30
CA ILE A 54 -9.52 -11.92 7.61
C ILE A 54 -9.47 -10.51 8.21
N GLY A 55 -10.28 -9.57 7.74
CA GLY A 55 -10.30 -8.19 8.22
C GLY A 55 -10.74 -8.09 9.68
N ASN A 56 -11.88 -8.68 10.01
CA ASN A 56 -12.38 -8.75 11.38
C ASN A 56 -11.45 -9.53 12.30
N PHE A 57 -10.82 -10.58 11.79
CA PHE A 57 -9.83 -11.32 12.55
C PHE A 57 -8.60 -10.48 12.90
N LEU A 58 -8.01 -9.79 11.92
CA LEU A 58 -6.83 -8.94 12.15
C LEU A 58 -7.14 -7.76 13.08
N LYS A 59 -8.32 -7.14 12.95
CA LYS A 59 -8.77 -6.09 13.88
C LYS A 59 -8.84 -6.54 15.34
N GLN A 60 -9.17 -7.80 15.60
CA GLN A 60 -9.17 -8.35 16.97
C GLN A 60 -7.76 -8.55 17.54
N LEU A 61 -6.72 -8.56 16.69
CA LEU A 61 -5.32 -8.69 17.11
C LEU A 61 -4.63 -7.34 17.33
N LEU A 62 -5.23 -6.26 16.84
CA LEU A 62 -4.66 -4.92 16.91
C LEU A 62 -5.24 -4.13 18.10
N PRO A 63 -4.47 -3.16 18.64
CA PRO A 63 -5.02 -2.20 19.59
C PRO A 63 -6.21 -1.45 18.99
N SER A 64 -7.22 -1.12 19.81
CA SER A 64 -8.45 -0.46 19.35
C SER A 64 -8.24 0.93 18.76
N PHE A 65 -7.13 1.60 19.09
CA PHE A 65 -6.72 2.90 18.56
C PHE A 65 -5.89 2.80 17.27
N CYS A 66 -5.50 1.59 16.85
CA CYS A 66 -4.67 1.39 15.67
C CYS A 66 -5.49 1.67 14.40
N ASN A 67 -4.98 2.54 13.54
CA ASN A 67 -5.59 2.82 12.25
C ASN A 67 -5.44 1.58 11.35
N PHE A 68 -6.55 1.03 10.88
CA PHE A 68 -6.58 -0.22 10.12
C PHE A 68 -6.77 0.06 8.63
N LEU A 69 -5.70 -0.06 7.84
CA LEU A 69 -5.72 0.21 6.40
C LEU A 69 -5.35 -1.09 5.67
N ALA A 70 -6.28 -1.67 4.92
CA ALA A 70 -5.99 -2.93 4.24
C ALA A 70 -6.77 -3.10 2.94
N ILE A 71 -6.21 -3.89 2.02
CA ILE A 71 -6.82 -4.24 0.74
C ILE A 71 -6.68 -5.74 0.47
N SER A 72 -7.48 -6.25 -0.46
CA SER A 72 -7.21 -7.52 -1.13
C SER A 72 -6.92 -7.33 -2.61
N ALA A 73 -6.03 -8.16 -3.15
CA ALA A 73 -5.69 -8.20 -4.57
C ALA A 73 -5.26 -9.63 -4.98
N ASP A 74 -5.01 -9.87 -6.26
CA ASP A 74 -4.68 -11.20 -6.78
C ASP A 74 -3.50 -11.87 -6.06
N GLY A 75 -2.42 -11.12 -5.84
CA GLY A 75 -1.20 -11.59 -5.19
C GLY A 75 -0.62 -10.59 -4.21
N VAL A 76 0.35 -11.04 -3.42
CA VAL A 76 0.96 -10.26 -2.34
C VAL A 76 2.48 -10.23 -2.48
N VAL A 77 3.06 -9.05 -2.25
CA VAL A 77 4.50 -8.86 -2.07
C VAL A 77 4.78 -8.67 -0.58
N GLY A 78 5.80 -9.35 -0.06
CA GLY A 78 6.17 -9.22 1.35
C GLY A 78 7.61 -9.59 1.63
N THR A 79 8.16 -8.99 2.68
CA THR A 79 9.47 -9.36 3.25
C THR A 79 9.26 -10.16 4.52
N ASN A 80 10.11 -11.16 4.78
CA ASN A 80 10.08 -11.87 6.06
C ASN A 80 10.52 -10.99 7.25
N SER A 81 10.25 -11.47 8.47
CA SER A 81 10.59 -10.77 9.71
C SER A 81 12.08 -10.49 9.89
N GLU A 82 12.96 -11.31 9.32
CA GLU A 82 14.42 -11.11 9.33
C GLU A 82 14.89 -10.04 8.34
N ALA A 83 13.99 -9.46 7.54
CA ALA A 83 14.26 -8.49 6.49
C ALA A 83 15.27 -8.94 5.41
N ASN A 84 15.60 -10.23 5.33
CA ASN A 84 16.65 -10.75 4.44
C ASN A 84 16.11 -11.34 3.13
N LYS A 85 14.80 -11.60 3.04
CA LYS A 85 14.18 -12.18 1.84
C LYS A 85 12.80 -11.59 1.57
N SER A 86 12.61 -11.20 0.31
CA SER A 86 11.32 -10.76 -0.22
C SER A 86 10.67 -11.87 -1.06
N PHE A 87 9.35 -11.89 -1.09
CA PHE A 87 8.54 -12.87 -1.79
C PHE A 87 7.44 -12.17 -2.60
N GLU A 88 7.24 -12.65 -3.82
CA GLU A 88 6.15 -12.36 -4.73
C GLU A 88 5.25 -13.59 -4.77
N ILE A 89 4.10 -13.53 -4.09
CA ILE A 89 3.15 -14.63 -3.97
C ILE A 89 1.94 -14.34 -4.85
N GLU A 90 1.98 -14.82 -6.10
CA GLU A 90 0.98 -14.49 -7.13
C GLU A 90 -0.34 -15.28 -6.98
N ASN A 91 -0.29 -16.56 -6.57
CA ASN A 91 -1.45 -17.48 -6.67
C ASN A 91 -1.68 -18.33 -5.40
N LYS A 92 -1.40 -17.77 -4.22
CA LYS A 92 -1.58 -18.48 -2.94
C LYS A 92 -2.15 -17.57 -1.87
N LYS A 93 -2.80 -18.19 -0.87
CA LYS A 93 -3.21 -17.52 0.36
C LYS A 93 -2.01 -16.86 1.01
N SER A 94 -2.05 -15.54 1.07
CA SER A 94 -0.94 -14.75 1.54
C SER A 94 -1.42 -13.48 2.20
N LEU A 95 -0.62 -13.03 3.16
CA LEU A 95 -0.84 -11.82 3.93
C LEU A 95 0.54 -11.20 4.14
N SER A 96 0.66 -9.92 3.83
CA SER A 96 1.81 -9.10 4.20
C SER A 96 1.31 -7.79 4.79
N PHE A 97 2.01 -7.23 5.75
CA PHE A 97 1.61 -5.99 6.39
C PHE A 97 2.78 -5.27 7.03
N LEU A 98 2.58 -3.98 7.26
CA LEU A 98 3.42 -3.15 8.12
C LEU A 98 2.67 -2.81 9.40
N LEU A 99 3.38 -2.94 10.51
CA LEU A 99 2.97 -2.46 11.83
C LEU A 99 3.83 -1.25 12.16
N ILE A 100 3.25 -0.07 12.03
CA ILE A 100 3.99 1.19 12.15
C ILE A 100 3.68 1.77 13.53
N PRO A 101 4.64 1.82 14.46
CA PRO A 101 4.47 2.50 15.73
C PRO A 101 4.45 4.02 15.51
N LYS A 102 4.23 4.79 16.57
CA LYS A 102 4.33 6.24 16.47
C LYS A 102 5.79 6.62 16.19
N LEU A 103 6.05 7.12 14.99
CA LEU A 103 7.36 7.59 14.56
C LEU A 103 7.37 9.12 14.54
N GLU A 104 8.43 9.72 15.06
CA GLU A 104 8.63 11.16 14.92
C GLU A 104 8.81 11.49 13.43
N ASN A 105 8.22 12.60 12.96
CA ASN A 105 8.29 13.05 11.55
C ASN A 105 7.60 12.13 10.54
N LEU A 106 6.72 11.22 10.98
CA LEU A 106 5.82 10.48 10.12
C LEU A 106 4.39 10.61 10.62
N GLN A 107 3.53 11.18 9.78
CA GLN A 107 2.09 11.18 9.96
C GLN A 107 1.45 10.39 8.83
N ILE A 108 0.46 9.57 9.18
CA ILE A 108 -0.29 8.73 8.24
C ILE A 108 -1.75 9.09 8.41
N HIS A 109 -2.36 9.58 7.33
CA HIS A 109 -3.76 9.93 7.25
C HIS A 109 -4.42 9.08 6.18
N SER A 110 -5.67 8.72 6.38
CA SER A 110 -6.45 7.99 5.38
C SER A 110 -7.74 8.72 5.10
N PHE A 111 -8.13 8.72 3.84
CA PHE A 111 -9.38 9.30 3.37
C PHE A 111 -9.91 8.46 2.23
N THR A 112 -11.21 8.56 2.00
CA THR A 112 -11.89 7.79 0.97
C THR A 112 -12.57 8.73 -0.01
N ILE A 113 -12.59 8.34 -1.28
CA ILE A 113 -13.32 9.04 -2.32
C ILE A 113 -14.42 8.10 -2.82
N ASP A 114 -15.66 8.55 -2.74
CA ASP A 114 -16.79 7.88 -3.38
C ASP A 114 -16.85 8.34 -4.84
N ILE A 115 -16.63 7.40 -5.77
CA ILE A 115 -16.49 7.71 -7.20
C ILE A 115 -17.83 8.17 -7.80
N HIS A 116 -18.95 7.65 -7.31
CA HIS A 116 -20.28 8.09 -7.74
C HIS A 116 -20.54 9.55 -7.36
N THR A 117 -20.14 9.96 -6.16
CA THR A 117 -20.21 11.34 -5.70
C THR A 117 -19.26 12.22 -6.51
N TYR A 118 -18.01 11.78 -6.72
CA TYR A 118 -17.04 12.51 -7.55
C TYR A 118 -17.56 12.80 -8.96
N THR A 119 -18.16 11.81 -9.61
CA THR A 119 -18.66 11.94 -11.00
C THR A 119 -19.89 12.85 -11.11
N THR A 120 -20.70 12.96 -10.06
CA THR A 120 -21.94 13.76 -10.05
C THR A 120 -21.75 15.17 -9.48
N GLN A 121 -20.80 15.37 -8.57
CA GLN A 121 -20.55 16.62 -7.85
C GLN A 121 -19.07 17.05 -7.98
N LYS A 122 -18.69 17.50 -9.18
CA LYS A 122 -17.30 17.85 -9.52
C LYS A 122 -16.68 19.01 -8.72
N ASP A 123 -17.45 19.78 -7.97
CA ASP A 123 -16.96 21.01 -7.33
C ASP A 123 -16.48 20.82 -5.87
N ASP A 124 -16.71 19.66 -5.26
CA ASP A 124 -16.25 19.30 -3.89
C ASP A 124 -15.50 17.95 -3.90
N ILE A 125 -14.46 17.91 -4.73
CA ILE A 125 -13.80 16.69 -5.24
C ILE A 125 -13.28 15.75 -4.15
N LEU A 126 -12.78 16.33 -3.07
CA LEU A 126 -12.19 15.57 -1.98
C LEU A 126 -13.10 15.48 -0.75
N GLY A 127 -14.28 16.11 -0.83
CA GLY A 127 -15.26 16.22 0.23
C GLY A 127 -14.70 16.78 1.55
N PRO A 128 -15.53 16.84 2.60
CA PRO A 128 -15.10 17.22 3.94
C PRO A 128 -14.05 16.26 4.54
N GLY A 129 -13.89 15.07 3.95
CA GLY A 129 -12.97 14.01 4.38
C GLY A 129 -11.49 14.32 4.16
N THR A 130 -11.11 15.39 3.46
CA THR A 130 -9.69 15.75 3.25
C THR A 130 -9.23 16.99 3.98
N ASN A 131 -10.15 17.73 4.62
CA ASN A 131 -9.84 18.95 5.37
C ASN A 131 -8.87 18.75 6.54
N HIS A 132 -8.68 17.50 6.98
CA HIS A 132 -7.77 17.14 8.06
C HIS A 132 -6.41 16.61 7.56
N ILE A 133 -6.22 16.54 6.24
CA ILE A 133 -4.96 16.09 5.64
C ILE A 133 -3.99 17.28 5.60
N PRO A 134 -2.78 17.12 6.14
CA PRO A 134 -1.77 18.18 6.10
C PRO A 134 -1.42 18.62 4.67
N GLU A 135 -0.98 19.87 4.50
CA GLU A 135 -0.51 20.34 3.20
C GLU A 135 0.86 19.74 2.80
N ASP A 136 1.65 19.26 3.77
CA ASP A 136 3.02 18.78 3.57
C ASP A 136 3.12 17.29 3.16
N VAL A 137 2.06 16.74 2.56
CA VAL A 137 2.01 15.35 2.07
C VAL A 137 3.14 15.08 1.07
N LYS A 138 3.88 13.98 1.30
CA LYS A 138 5.02 13.53 0.48
C LYS A 138 4.69 12.31 -0.37
N ALA A 139 3.75 11.48 0.08
CA ALA A 139 3.26 10.36 -0.70
C ALA A 139 1.78 10.10 -0.46
N ILE A 140 1.10 9.60 -1.48
CA ILE A 140 -0.28 9.11 -1.39
C ILE A 140 -0.30 7.70 -1.99
N LEU A 141 -0.76 6.73 -1.20
CA LEU A 141 -1.14 5.43 -1.73
C LEU A 141 -2.57 5.50 -2.28
N TYR A 142 -2.79 4.96 -3.47
CA TYR A 142 -4.05 4.99 -4.20
C TYR A 142 -4.56 3.56 -4.40
N PHE A 143 -5.69 3.21 -3.79
CA PHE A 143 -6.28 1.87 -3.94
C PHE A 143 -7.74 1.98 -4.38
N CYS A 144 -8.01 1.59 -5.62
CA CYS A 144 -9.34 1.65 -6.21
C CYS A 144 -9.87 0.23 -6.45
N ASN A 145 -11.08 -0.08 -5.99
CA ASN A 145 -11.74 -1.34 -6.30
C ASN A 145 -12.81 -1.24 -7.38
N GLU A 146 -12.91 -0.08 -8.03
CA GLU A 146 -13.85 0.13 -9.13
C GLU A 146 -13.15 0.12 -10.51
N PRO A 147 -13.55 -0.79 -11.44
CA PRO A 147 -12.98 -0.86 -12.78
C PRO A 147 -13.23 0.39 -13.64
N LEU A 148 -14.32 1.12 -13.38
CA LEU A 148 -14.72 2.31 -14.14
C LEU A 148 -14.29 3.62 -13.45
N CYS A 149 -13.20 3.58 -12.70
CA CYS A 149 -12.68 4.76 -12.03
C CYS A 149 -12.32 5.86 -13.05
N PRO A 150 -12.86 7.08 -12.89
CA PRO A 150 -12.48 8.22 -13.72
C PRO A 150 -10.97 8.48 -13.63
N PRO A 151 -10.25 8.55 -14.77
CA PRO A 151 -8.80 8.74 -14.77
C PRO A 151 -8.36 10.13 -14.33
N ASP A 152 -9.29 11.10 -14.24
CA ASP A 152 -8.99 12.45 -13.76
C ASP A 152 -8.81 12.51 -12.24
N ILE A 153 -9.34 11.56 -11.46
CA ILE A 153 -9.21 11.55 -9.98
C ILE A 153 -7.75 11.59 -9.55
N GLY A 154 -6.90 10.76 -10.16
CA GLY A 154 -5.48 10.72 -9.83
C GLY A 154 -4.76 12.03 -10.15
N TYR A 155 -5.11 12.66 -11.27
CA TYR A 155 -4.57 13.98 -11.62
C TYR A 155 -5.09 15.08 -10.70
N THR A 156 -6.33 15.01 -10.25
CA THR A 156 -6.87 15.95 -9.26
C THR A 156 -6.17 15.81 -7.91
N LEU A 157 -5.88 14.59 -7.46
CA LEU A 157 -5.06 14.36 -6.26
C LEU A 157 -3.67 14.98 -6.41
N MET A 158 -3.04 14.85 -7.58
CA MET A 158 -1.76 15.51 -7.86
C MET A 158 -1.87 17.03 -7.90
N GLN A 159 -3.00 17.60 -8.33
CA GLN A 159 -3.20 19.05 -8.29
C GLN A 159 -3.39 19.56 -6.86
N TYR A 160 -4.11 18.80 -6.03
CA TYR A 160 -4.35 19.14 -4.64
C TYR A 160 -3.12 18.94 -3.75
N PHE A 161 -2.31 17.92 -4.06
CA PHE A 161 -1.06 17.60 -3.36
C PHE A 161 0.14 17.62 -4.35
N PRO A 162 0.54 18.80 -4.86
CA PRO A 162 1.48 18.95 -5.99
C PRO A 162 2.89 18.44 -5.74
N GLU A 163 3.32 18.41 -4.48
CA GLU A 163 4.65 17.92 -4.09
C GLU A 163 4.65 16.44 -3.68
N SER A 164 3.48 15.78 -3.74
CA SER A 164 3.34 14.38 -3.33
C SER A 164 3.61 13.40 -4.47
N VAL A 165 4.15 12.24 -4.11
CA VAL A 165 4.26 11.09 -4.99
C VAL A 165 2.97 10.26 -4.88
N LEU A 166 2.22 10.14 -5.97
CA LEU A 166 1.04 9.28 -6.03
C LEU A 166 1.45 7.90 -6.57
N VAL A 167 1.20 6.83 -5.80
CA VAL A 167 1.49 5.44 -6.18
C VAL A 167 0.39 4.49 -5.71
N GLY A 168 0.20 3.36 -6.37
CA GLY A 168 -0.81 2.39 -5.99
C GLY A 168 -1.34 1.63 -7.19
N GLY A 169 -2.62 1.32 -7.18
CA GLY A 169 -3.24 0.59 -8.27
C GLY A 169 -4.68 0.16 -8.01
N PHE A 170 -5.17 -0.66 -8.93
CA PHE A 170 -6.48 -1.29 -8.83
C PHE A 170 -6.39 -2.58 -8.03
N VAL A 171 -7.31 -2.75 -7.10
CA VAL A 171 -7.37 -3.84 -6.12
C VAL A 171 -8.75 -4.49 -6.18
N ASP A 172 -8.90 -5.71 -5.67
CA ASP A 172 -10.20 -6.41 -5.72
C ASP A 172 -11.15 -5.88 -4.65
N ASN A 173 -10.64 -5.64 -3.43
CA ASN A 173 -11.47 -5.20 -2.32
C ASN A 173 -10.72 -4.21 -1.42
N LEU A 174 -11.44 -3.23 -0.90
CA LEU A 174 -10.99 -2.42 0.22
C LEU A 174 -11.44 -3.09 1.52
N ILE A 175 -10.48 -3.47 2.36
CA ILE A 175 -10.76 -4.09 3.66
C ILE A 175 -10.91 -2.95 4.67
N CYS A 176 -12.13 -2.41 4.72
CA CYS A 176 -12.51 -1.17 5.38
C CYS A 176 -11.79 -0.89 6.72
N PRO A 177 -11.16 0.28 6.90
CA PRO A 177 -11.03 0.91 8.21
C PRO A 177 -12.45 1.16 8.71
N GLN A 178 -12.81 0.58 9.85
CA GLN A 178 -14.00 0.92 10.63
C GLN A 178 -15.28 1.30 9.83
N LYS A 179 -16.25 0.37 9.75
CA LYS A 179 -17.66 0.74 9.53
C LYS A 179 -17.95 1.96 10.40
N CYS A 180 -18.45 3.04 9.81
CA CYS A 180 -19.26 4.02 10.50
C CYS A 180 -20.49 3.28 11.04
N LEU A 181 -20.31 2.50 12.10
CA LEU A 181 -21.36 1.90 12.91
C LEU A 181 -22.01 3.07 13.64
N ASN A 182 -22.83 3.82 12.92
CA ASN A 182 -23.91 4.67 13.43
C ASN A 182 -24.77 5.35 12.35
N ASP A 183 -24.50 5.19 11.04
CA ASP A 183 -25.43 5.73 10.04
C ASP A 183 -26.36 4.66 9.47
N SER A 184 -27.63 4.76 9.86
CA SER A 184 -28.76 3.97 9.36
C SER A 184 -29.22 4.45 7.97
N GLY A 185 -28.28 4.88 7.12
CA GLY A 185 -28.61 5.55 5.86
C GLY A 185 -27.64 5.17 4.76
N GLY A 186 -27.96 4.08 4.04
CA GLY A 186 -27.63 3.82 2.63
C GLY A 186 -26.33 4.31 1.97
N GLN A 187 -25.25 4.61 2.69
CA GLN A 187 -23.98 4.99 2.07
C GLN A 187 -23.33 3.75 1.42
N SER A 188 -22.97 3.90 0.16
CA SER A 188 -22.15 2.95 -0.60
C SER A 188 -20.81 2.74 0.12
N ASP A 189 -20.30 1.52 0.07
CA ASP A 189 -18.92 1.26 0.50
C ASP A 189 -17.98 2.15 -0.36
N PRO A 190 -16.94 2.74 0.23
CA PRO A 190 -16.04 3.64 -0.50
C PRO A 190 -15.37 2.90 -1.66
N SER A 191 -15.29 3.54 -2.82
CA SER A 191 -14.70 2.96 -4.04
C SER A 191 -13.19 3.17 -4.17
N LEU A 192 -12.65 4.15 -3.45
CA LEU A 192 -11.25 4.52 -3.49
C LEU A 192 -10.76 4.86 -2.07
N LEU A 193 -9.73 4.14 -1.62
CA LEU A 193 -8.99 4.43 -0.39
C LEU A 193 -7.68 5.12 -0.74
N CYS A 194 -7.43 6.26 -0.10
CA CYS A 194 -6.16 6.95 -0.16
C CYS A 194 -5.47 6.95 1.20
N ILE A 195 -4.15 6.73 1.22
CA ILE A 195 -3.32 6.80 2.42
C ILE A 195 -2.23 7.85 2.19
N ALA A 196 -2.36 9.00 2.84
CA ALA A 196 -1.42 10.09 2.77
C ALA A 196 -0.33 9.95 3.85
N PHE A 197 0.92 10.14 3.43
CA PHE A 197 2.10 10.17 4.29
C PHE A 197 2.69 11.58 4.28
N SER A 198 2.81 12.19 5.46
CA SER A 198 3.34 13.55 5.65
C SER A 198 4.40 13.58 6.75
N GLY A 199 5.14 14.70 6.81
CA GLY A 199 6.21 14.91 7.77
C GLY A 199 7.41 15.66 7.18
N ALA A 200 7.93 16.62 7.94
CA ALA A 200 9.03 17.49 7.51
C ALA A 200 10.31 16.72 7.10
N ARG A 201 10.57 15.59 7.75
CA ARG A 201 11.74 14.73 7.52
C ARG A 201 11.42 13.44 6.74
N LEU A 202 10.20 13.31 6.22
CA LEU A 202 9.87 12.25 5.29
C LEU A 202 10.49 12.56 3.91
N ARG A 203 11.15 11.56 3.33
CA ARG A 203 11.68 11.57 1.96
C ARG A 203 11.08 10.40 1.20
N VAL A 204 10.73 10.64 -0.06
CA VAL A 204 10.04 9.67 -0.91
C VAL A 204 10.72 9.63 -2.26
N ALA A 205 10.92 8.43 -2.79
CA ALA A 205 11.37 8.22 -4.15
C ALA A 205 10.65 7.01 -4.75
N SER A 206 10.35 7.03 -6.04
CA SER A 206 9.69 5.93 -6.74
C SER A 206 10.30 5.69 -8.10
N VAL A 207 10.19 4.44 -8.57
CA VAL A 207 10.56 4.04 -9.93
C VAL A 207 9.44 3.22 -10.55
N LEU A 208 9.10 3.56 -11.78
CA LEU A 208 8.27 2.78 -12.68
C LEU A 208 9.19 1.85 -13.49
N ILE A 209 8.96 0.56 -13.38
CA ILE A 209 9.55 -0.47 -14.23
C ILE A 209 8.51 -0.75 -15.33
N GLU A 210 8.83 -0.35 -16.54
CA GLU A 210 7.95 -0.43 -17.70
C GLU A 210 7.85 -1.85 -18.26
N GLU A 211 6.78 -2.10 -19.03
CA GLU A 211 6.47 -3.40 -19.66
C GLU A 211 7.63 -3.99 -20.46
N HIS A 212 8.36 -3.16 -21.22
CA HIS A 212 9.43 -3.63 -22.08
C HIS A 212 10.65 -4.15 -21.31
N ILE A 213 10.78 -3.85 -20.00
CA ILE A 213 11.88 -4.31 -19.15
C ILE A 213 11.62 -5.77 -18.79
N ASN A 214 12.46 -6.67 -19.29
CA ASN A 214 12.26 -8.12 -19.16
C ASN A 214 13.51 -8.88 -18.67
N SER A 215 14.61 -8.18 -18.42
CA SER A 215 15.83 -8.77 -17.86
C SER A 215 16.12 -8.28 -16.44
N LYS A 216 16.84 -9.10 -15.68
CA LYS A 216 17.29 -8.74 -14.32
C LYS A 216 18.17 -7.50 -14.35
N GLU A 217 19.06 -7.40 -15.34
CA GLU A 217 20.02 -6.31 -15.53
C GLU A 217 19.32 -4.96 -15.75
N GLU A 218 18.22 -4.93 -16.51
CA GLU A 218 17.42 -3.72 -16.72
C GLU A 218 16.64 -3.32 -15.46
N VAL A 219 16.16 -4.29 -14.68
CA VAL A 219 15.56 -4.02 -13.36
C VAL A 219 16.63 -3.43 -12.42
N GLU A 220 17.84 -3.98 -12.41
CA GLU A 220 18.98 -3.45 -11.64
C GLU A 220 19.32 -2.01 -12.05
N ALA A 221 19.23 -1.67 -13.34
CA ALA A 221 19.43 -0.31 -13.82
C ALA A 221 18.40 0.68 -13.24
N ASN A 222 17.14 0.27 -13.09
CA ASN A 222 16.10 1.09 -12.46
C ASN A 222 16.26 1.18 -10.94
N MET A 223 16.61 0.08 -10.26
CA MET A 223 16.92 0.13 -8.84
C MET A 223 18.13 1.00 -8.53
N ARG A 224 19.13 1.03 -9.42
CA ARG A 224 20.28 1.93 -9.29
C ARG A 224 19.87 3.40 -9.33
N LYS A 225 18.91 3.78 -10.18
CA LYS A 225 18.35 5.15 -10.18
C LYS A 225 17.73 5.48 -8.82
N LEU A 226 16.93 4.57 -8.27
CA LEU A 226 16.32 4.75 -6.94
C LEU A 226 17.38 4.86 -5.84
N LYS A 227 18.38 3.98 -5.84
CA LYS A 227 19.49 3.99 -4.87
C LYS A 227 20.32 5.28 -4.93
N ASN A 228 20.50 5.83 -6.14
CA ASN A 228 21.24 7.07 -6.34
C ASN A 228 20.54 8.31 -5.76
N CYS A 229 19.28 8.22 -5.33
CA CYS A 229 18.63 9.27 -4.54
C CYS A 229 19.19 9.38 -3.12
N LYS A 230 19.97 8.38 -2.65
CA LYS A 230 20.64 8.37 -1.33
C LYS A 230 19.71 8.68 -0.15
N LEU A 231 18.48 8.18 -0.21
CA LEU A 231 17.57 8.24 0.93
C LEU A 231 18.17 7.41 2.07
N PRO A 232 18.11 7.88 3.34
CA PRO A 232 18.49 7.07 4.49
C PRO A 232 17.71 5.75 4.55
N GLU A 233 18.33 4.69 5.03
CA GLU A 233 17.76 3.34 4.97
C GLU A 233 17.48 2.74 6.34
N GLU A 234 17.96 3.37 7.40
CA GLU A 234 17.85 2.92 8.79
C GLU A 234 16.39 2.88 9.26
N GLN A 235 15.59 3.87 8.83
CA GLN A 235 14.17 3.99 9.13
C GLN A 235 13.38 4.19 7.84
N SER A 236 13.48 3.20 6.95
CA SER A 236 12.77 3.18 5.67
C SER A 236 11.89 1.94 5.50
N PHE A 237 10.88 2.07 4.65
CA PHE A 237 10.05 0.97 4.16
C PHE A 237 9.64 1.29 2.72
N ALA A 238 9.28 0.25 1.96
CA ALA A 238 8.93 0.40 0.57
C ALA A 238 7.66 -0.37 0.21
N PHE A 239 6.96 0.16 -0.79
CA PHE A 239 5.83 -0.48 -1.42
C PHE A 239 6.18 -0.97 -2.81
N MET A 240 5.64 -2.12 -3.21
CA MET A 240 5.71 -2.64 -4.58
C MET A 240 4.31 -2.94 -5.09
N PHE A 241 3.91 -2.27 -6.16
CA PHE A 241 2.64 -2.48 -6.85
C PHE A 241 2.94 -2.98 -8.24
N THR A 242 2.49 -4.18 -8.57
CA THR A 242 2.87 -4.87 -9.81
C THR A 242 1.65 -5.41 -10.52
N CYS A 243 1.68 -5.40 -11.85
CA CYS A 243 0.61 -6.01 -12.63
C CYS A 243 0.64 -7.53 -12.46
N ILE A 244 -0.53 -8.17 -12.45
CA ILE A 244 -0.65 -9.64 -12.56
C ILE A 244 0.01 -10.21 -13.82
N GLY A 245 0.18 -9.39 -14.87
CA GLY A 245 0.90 -9.77 -16.08
C GLY A 245 2.42 -9.86 -15.89
N ARG A 246 2.97 -9.46 -14.74
CA ARG A 246 4.41 -9.51 -14.43
C ARG A 246 4.80 -10.76 -13.65
N GLY A 247 5.80 -10.65 -12.77
CA GLY A 247 6.28 -11.78 -11.96
C GLY A 247 6.74 -12.97 -12.81
N PHE A 248 6.35 -14.18 -12.41
CA PHE A 248 6.74 -15.41 -13.07
C PHE A 248 6.36 -15.45 -14.56
N HIS A 249 5.18 -14.94 -14.92
CA HIS A 249 4.70 -14.98 -16.30
C HIS A 249 5.54 -14.13 -17.26
N HIS A 250 6.09 -13.02 -16.75
CA HIS A 250 6.89 -12.08 -17.54
C HIS A 250 8.38 -12.46 -17.60
N TYR A 251 8.94 -12.91 -16.48
CA TYR A 251 10.37 -13.22 -16.39
C TYR A 251 10.72 -14.71 -16.55
N GLY A 252 9.72 -15.61 -16.51
CA GLY A 252 9.92 -17.06 -16.48
C GLY A 252 10.44 -17.60 -15.14
N VAL A 253 10.71 -16.72 -14.17
CA VAL A 253 11.17 -17.03 -12.82
C VAL A 253 10.52 -16.06 -11.83
N SER A 254 10.21 -16.54 -10.62
CA SER A 254 9.54 -15.71 -9.60
C SER A 254 10.53 -14.82 -8.84
N ASN A 255 10.01 -13.74 -8.25
CA ASN A 255 10.73 -12.85 -7.34
C ASN A 255 11.83 -11.99 -7.99
N VAL A 256 11.82 -11.76 -9.32
CA VAL A 256 12.91 -11.04 -9.98
C VAL A 256 13.06 -9.63 -9.43
N GLU A 257 11.97 -8.86 -9.42
CA GLU A 257 12.01 -7.45 -9.06
C GLU A 257 12.20 -7.25 -7.56
N SER A 258 11.52 -8.03 -6.74
CA SER A 258 11.70 -8.01 -5.29
C SER A 258 13.09 -8.50 -4.84
N ALA A 259 13.69 -9.48 -5.53
CA ALA A 259 15.06 -9.91 -5.26
C ALA A 259 16.09 -8.87 -5.70
N VAL A 260 15.87 -8.18 -6.82
CA VAL A 260 16.74 -7.08 -7.23
C VAL A 260 16.61 -5.90 -6.28
N PHE A 261 15.39 -5.52 -5.86
CA PHE A 261 15.19 -4.49 -4.82
C PHE A 261 16.00 -4.81 -3.56
N ARG A 262 15.94 -6.05 -3.07
CA ARG A 262 16.67 -6.51 -1.88
C ARG A 262 18.20 -6.39 -2.02
N GLN A 263 18.76 -6.52 -3.22
CA GLN A 263 20.20 -6.32 -3.43
C GLN A 263 20.62 -4.87 -3.20
N PHE A 264 19.75 -3.90 -3.53
CA PHE A 264 20.03 -2.48 -3.35
C PHE A 264 19.60 -1.97 -1.96
N PHE A 265 18.55 -2.54 -1.37
CA PHE A 265 17.95 -2.13 -0.10
C PHE A 265 17.83 -3.32 0.85
N PRO A 266 18.95 -3.87 1.35
CA PRO A 266 18.98 -5.16 2.04
C PRO A 266 18.19 -5.20 3.35
N LYS A 267 17.97 -4.07 4.01
CA LYS A 267 17.27 -3.99 5.30
C LYS A 267 15.89 -3.33 5.25
N THR A 268 15.53 -2.76 4.11
CA THR A 268 14.25 -2.05 3.95
C THR A 268 13.12 -3.06 3.76
N PRO A 269 12.07 -3.07 4.60
CA PRO A 269 10.89 -3.89 4.38
C PRO A 269 10.21 -3.51 3.07
N LEU A 270 9.88 -4.51 2.26
CA LEU A 270 9.11 -4.37 1.02
C LEU A 270 7.79 -5.11 1.17
N VAL A 271 6.68 -4.40 0.99
CA VAL A 271 5.31 -4.95 1.03
C VAL A 271 4.49 -4.45 -0.16
N GLY A 272 3.42 -5.13 -0.52
CA GLY A 272 2.52 -4.65 -1.57
C GLY A 272 1.73 -5.77 -2.23
N PHE A 273 1.37 -5.61 -3.50
CA PHE A 273 0.44 -6.52 -4.16
C PHE A 273 0.67 -6.68 -5.66
N PHE A 274 0.11 -7.77 -6.20
CA PHE A 274 -0.15 -7.98 -7.62
C PHE A 274 -1.62 -7.66 -7.92
N GLY A 275 -1.89 -6.81 -8.91
CA GLY A 275 -3.25 -6.39 -9.28
C GLY A 275 -3.43 -6.07 -10.76
N THR A 276 -4.57 -5.52 -11.13
CA THR A 276 -5.01 -5.40 -12.53
C THR A 276 -4.60 -4.10 -13.22
N GLY A 277 -3.91 -3.20 -12.51
CA GLY A 277 -3.31 -2.00 -13.08
C GLY A 277 -2.61 -1.15 -12.02
N GLU A 278 -1.60 -0.39 -12.45
CA GLU A 278 -0.74 0.40 -11.57
C GLU A 278 -1.03 1.89 -11.77
N VAL A 279 -1.00 2.63 -10.67
CA VAL A 279 -1.15 4.08 -10.64
C VAL A 279 0.13 4.66 -10.08
N GLY A 280 0.80 5.55 -10.81
CA GLY A 280 1.96 6.28 -10.33
C GLY A 280 2.99 6.57 -11.40
N PHE A 281 4.17 7.04 -11.01
CA PHE A 281 5.24 7.44 -11.92
C PHE A 281 6.61 7.40 -11.23
N THR A 282 7.68 7.50 -12.02
CA THR A 282 9.05 7.65 -11.49
C THR A 282 9.25 9.03 -10.87
N HIS A 283 9.53 9.08 -9.58
CA HIS A 283 9.92 10.29 -8.85
C HIS A 283 11.30 10.08 -8.21
N LEU A 284 12.31 10.79 -8.73
CA LEU A 284 13.68 10.69 -8.24
C LEU A 284 14.09 12.07 -7.70
N PRO A 285 13.94 12.33 -6.37
CA PRO A 285 14.38 13.58 -5.80
C PRO A 285 15.89 13.71 -6.02
N SER A 286 16.31 14.79 -6.67
CA SER A 286 17.72 15.13 -6.81
C SER A 286 18.18 15.85 -5.55
N GLU A 287 19.34 15.49 -4.99
CA GLU A 287 20.03 16.36 -4.04
C GLU A 287 20.32 17.71 -4.73
N GLY A 288 19.55 18.75 -4.40
CA GLY A 288 19.96 20.14 -4.60
C GLY A 288 20.07 20.63 -6.05
N LYS A 289 19.09 20.41 -6.93
CA LYS A 289 18.86 21.38 -8.02
C LYS A 289 18.01 22.53 -7.49
N VAL A 290 18.66 23.47 -6.79
CA VAL A 290 18.16 24.85 -6.77
C VAL A 290 18.34 25.34 -8.19
N CYS A 291 17.24 25.51 -8.92
CA CYS A 291 17.30 26.19 -10.21
C CYS A 291 17.82 27.60 -9.95
N GLU A 292 19.05 27.89 -10.39
CA GLU A 292 19.49 29.27 -10.61
C GLU A 292 18.49 29.90 -11.58
N ASN A 293 17.80 30.93 -11.09
CA ASN A 293 16.59 31.57 -11.63
C ASN A 293 15.30 30.85 -11.20
N GLY A 294 14.70 31.36 -10.12
CA GLY A 294 13.39 30.98 -9.57
C GLY A 294 12.19 31.25 -10.50
N LYS A 295 12.27 30.79 -11.75
CA LYS A 295 11.14 30.61 -12.63
C LYS A 295 10.66 29.17 -12.44
N VAL A 296 9.56 29.02 -11.72
CA VAL A 296 8.76 27.80 -11.75
C VAL A 296 8.34 27.59 -13.20
N ASP A 297 8.72 26.46 -13.78
CA ASP A 297 8.35 26.12 -15.15
C ASP A 297 6.84 25.82 -15.15
N ASN A 298 6.03 26.83 -15.46
CA ASN A 298 4.56 26.77 -15.43
C ASN A 298 3.97 25.83 -16.50
N ASN A 299 4.82 25.12 -17.25
CA ASN A 299 4.45 24.17 -18.31
C ASN A 299 4.82 22.72 -17.92
N ARG A 300 4.68 22.37 -16.63
CA ARG A 300 4.95 21.02 -16.14
C ARG A 300 3.84 20.08 -16.63
N THR A 301 4.06 19.42 -17.77
CA THR A 301 3.21 18.34 -18.24
C THR A 301 3.07 17.29 -17.13
N LEU A 302 1.84 16.98 -16.74
CA LEU A 302 1.57 15.93 -15.75
C LEU A 302 2.11 14.58 -16.30
N PRO A 303 2.75 13.75 -15.46
CA PRO A 303 3.27 12.46 -15.90
C PRO A 303 2.13 11.52 -16.27
N LYS A 304 2.39 10.55 -17.15
CA LYS A 304 1.46 9.44 -17.37
C LYS A 304 1.30 8.67 -16.06
N LEU A 305 0.06 8.61 -15.56
CA LEU A 305 -0.22 8.08 -14.23
C LEU A 305 -0.72 6.63 -14.24
N TYR A 306 -1.50 6.23 -15.24
CA TYR A 306 -2.16 4.92 -15.29
C TYR A 306 -1.43 3.97 -16.23
N HIS A 307 -1.13 2.78 -15.73
CA HIS A 307 -0.31 1.79 -16.42
C HIS A 307 -0.88 0.37 -16.31
N THR A 308 -0.41 -0.48 -17.21
CA THR A 308 -0.66 -1.92 -17.27
C THR A 308 0.65 -2.62 -17.60
N TYR A 309 0.84 -3.85 -17.16
CA TYR A 309 2.09 -4.61 -17.36
C TYR A 309 3.33 -3.91 -16.79
N THR A 310 3.16 -3.09 -15.73
CA THR A 310 4.27 -2.38 -15.08
C THR A 310 4.42 -2.76 -13.61
N THR A 311 5.53 -2.31 -13.02
CA THR A 311 5.73 -2.34 -11.56
C THR A 311 6.13 -0.97 -11.08
N ILE A 312 5.55 -0.54 -9.98
CA ILE A 312 5.97 0.67 -9.26
C ILE A 312 6.56 0.26 -7.93
N ILE A 313 7.80 0.68 -7.67
CA ILE A 313 8.42 0.57 -6.35
C ILE A 313 8.54 1.97 -5.76
N CYS A 314 8.00 2.16 -4.56
CA CYS A 314 8.02 3.44 -3.83
C CYS A 314 8.72 3.27 -2.49
N LEU A 315 9.81 4.00 -2.27
CA LEU A 315 10.61 4.02 -1.05
C LEU A 315 10.23 5.23 -0.21
N LEU A 316 9.89 5.01 1.05
CA LEU A 316 9.67 6.03 2.07
C LEU A 316 10.79 5.93 3.10
N SER A 317 11.44 7.04 3.39
CA SER A 317 12.53 7.15 4.36
C SER A 317 12.22 8.26 5.36
N VAL A 318 12.17 7.91 6.64
CA VAL A 318 11.93 8.85 7.74
C VAL A 318 13.28 9.22 8.34
N VAL A 319 13.66 10.50 8.23
CA VAL A 319 14.97 11.04 8.64
C VAL A 319 14.91 11.71 10.01
#